data_AF-G8RVK9-F1
#
_entry.id   AF-G8RVK9-F1
#
_cell.length_a   1.000
_cell.length_b   1.000
_cell.length_c   1.000
_cell.angle_alpha   90.00
_cell.angle_beta   90.00
_cell.angle_gamma   90.00
#
_symmetry.space_group_name_H-M   'P 1'
#
loop_
_entity.id
_entity.type
_entity.pdbx_description
1 polymer ?
#
loop_
_entity_poly.entity_id
_entity_poly.type
_entity_poly.pdbx_seq_one_letter_code
_entity_poly.pdbx_strand_id
1 'polypeptide(L)'
;MRSFTRRRVLAVLGAGGVVGLAYALRNIVDAPVPRVRLTDGHGFGGTDSVDMSRYMEMFARHQEISRTVDEIPGGVRTSTESNVPELAAELQEHVSTMYARLDQGVEVMCMSPTLPSLFRKAGGYRRQLTFTPTGVIAEETADDPAITEMIRAHAREVTGFVRDGMPAMMQQMMGPGGMMGPGGMGPGGMGPHHR
;
A
#
# COMPACT_ATOMS: atom_id res chain seq x y z
N MET A 1 19.39 -3.41 -51.50
CA MET A 1 18.35 -3.04 -52.50
C MET A 1 17.24 -4.08 -52.41
N ARG A 2 16.01 -3.62 -52.16
CA ARG A 2 14.78 -4.42 -52.16
C ARG A 2 14.39 -4.74 -53.60
N SER A 3 13.97 -5.98 -53.88
CA SER A 3 12.76 -6.28 -54.66
C SER A 3 12.77 -7.76 -55.08
N PHE A 4 11.79 -8.53 -54.63
CA PHE A 4 11.14 -9.53 -55.50
C PHE A 4 9.68 -9.67 -55.06
N THR A 5 8.81 -9.08 -55.87
CA THR A 5 7.36 -9.27 -55.85
C THR A 5 7.04 -10.59 -56.55
N ARG A 6 6.11 -11.38 -56.00
CA ARG A 6 5.11 -12.13 -56.81
C ARG A 6 4.01 -12.72 -55.90
N ARG A 7 2.81 -12.16 -56.07
CA ARG A 7 1.53 -12.75 -55.64
C ARG A 7 1.26 -14.03 -56.43
N ARG A 8 0.76 -15.07 -55.76
CA ARG A 8 -0.24 -15.99 -56.30
C ARG A 8 -1.19 -16.44 -55.19
N VAL A 9 -2.44 -16.05 -55.36
CA VAL A 9 -3.64 -16.57 -54.69
C VAL A 9 -3.99 -17.90 -55.33
N LEU A 10 -4.48 -18.88 -54.56
CA LEU A 10 -5.51 -19.83 -54.98
C LEU A 10 -6.16 -20.44 -53.74
N ALA A 11 -7.46 -20.19 -53.60
CA ALA A 11 -8.36 -20.82 -52.65
C ALA A 11 -8.83 -22.17 -53.21
N VAL A 12 -9.00 -23.17 -52.34
CA VAL A 12 -9.85 -24.33 -52.60
C VAL A 12 -10.71 -24.56 -51.36
N LEU A 13 -12.02 -24.38 -51.55
CA LEU A 13 -13.08 -24.86 -50.67
C LEU A 13 -13.30 -26.36 -50.95
N GLY A 14 -13.44 -27.15 -49.90
CA GLY A 14 -13.89 -28.53 -49.96
C GLY A 14 -14.75 -28.86 -48.74
N ALA A 15 -16.00 -29.22 -48.99
CA ALA A 15 -17.07 -29.43 -48.03
C ALA A 15 -17.23 -30.91 -47.62
N GLY A 16 -17.86 -31.13 -46.45
CA GLY A 16 -18.41 -32.41 -45.99
C GLY A 16 -17.47 -33.18 -45.04
N GLY A 17 -17.89 -33.76 -43.93
CA GLY A 17 -19.19 -33.94 -43.30
C GLY A 17 -19.06 -35.07 -42.25
N VAL A 18 -19.80 -34.93 -41.15
CA VAL A 18 -20.22 -35.97 -40.18
C VAL A 18 -19.13 -36.64 -39.31
N VAL A 19 -19.30 -36.55 -37.98
CA VAL A 19 -19.41 -37.66 -37.00
C VAL A 19 -19.11 -37.10 -35.59
N GLY A 20 -20.01 -37.37 -34.66
CA GLY A 20 -20.19 -36.61 -33.43
C GLY A 20 -19.27 -36.93 -32.27
N LEU A 21 -19.37 -36.07 -31.25
CA LEU A 21 -19.29 -36.46 -29.84
C LEU A 21 -19.95 -35.35 -29.01
N ALA A 22 -21.28 -35.29 -29.04
CA ALA A 22 -22.03 -34.71 -27.93
C ALA A 22 -21.92 -35.70 -26.75
N TYR A 23 -21.77 -35.13 -25.54
CA TYR A 23 -21.65 -35.77 -24.21
C TYR A 23 -20.25 -35.99 -23.64
N ALA A 24 -20.11 -35.55 -22.37
CA ALA A 24 -18.94 -35.48 -21.50
C ALA A 24 -17.97 -34.33 -21.86
N LEU A 25 -18.01 -33.17 -21.20
CA LEU A 25 -17.62 -33.01 -19.80
C LEU A 25 -18.34 -31.80 -19.16
N ARG A 26 -19.38 -32.09 -18.37
CA ARG A 26 -19.73 -31.25 -17.21
C ARG A 26 -18.72 -31.56 -16.10
N ASN A 27 -18.28 -30.53 -15.38
CA ASN A 27 -17.65 -30.57 -14.05
C ASN A 27 -16.14 -30.87 -13.94
N ILE A 28 -15.28 -29.98 -14.43
CA ILE A 28 -13.86 -29.82 -14.00
C ILE A 28 -13.51 -28.35 -14.38
N VAL A 29 -13.28 -27.33 -13.56
CA VAL A 29 -12.75 -27.19 -12.19
C VAL A 29 -13.41 -25.93 -11.59
N ASP A 30 -14.18 -26.11 -10.52
CA ASP A 30 -14.44 -25.05 -9.55
C ASP A 30 -13.10 -24.82 -8.85
N ALA A 31 -12.30 -23.88 -9.35
CA ALA A 31 -11.00 -23.61 -8.76
C ALA A 31 -11.25 -23.00 -7.38
N PRO A 32 -10.83 -23.63 -6.27
CA PRO A 32 -10.95 -23.01 -4.97
C PRO A 32 -10.03 -21.78 -4.99
N VAL A 33 -10.62 -20.60 -5.14
CA VAL A 33 -9.99 -19.37 -4.64
C VAL A 33 -9.60 -19.68 -3.20
N PRO A 34 -8.31 -19.62 -2.82
CA PRO A 34 -7.96 -19.74 -1.43
C PRO A 34 -8.56 -18.52 -0.75
N ARG A 35 -9.74 -18.69 -0.15
CA ARG A 35 -10.20 -17.83 0.94
C ARG A 35 -9.19 -18.05 2.04
N VAL A 36 -8.13 -17.24 2.02
CA VAL A 36 -7.28 -17.04 3.19
C VAL A 36 -8.25 -16.71 4.31
N ARG A 37 -8.38 -17.63 5.25
CA ARG A 37 -9.02 -17.37 6.54
C ARG A 37 -8.32 -16.14 7.08
N LEU A 38 -9.01 -15.01 7.11
CA LEU A 38 -8.75 -13.92 8.04
C LEU A 38 -8.89 -14.53 9.43
N THR A 39 -7.81 -15.12 9.93
CA THR A 39 -7.66 -15.35 11.35
C THR A 39 -7.58 -13.96 11.97
N ASP A 40 -8.53 -13.65 12.84
CA ASP A 40 -8.64 -12.43 13.62
C ASP A 40 -7.37 -12.20 14.45
N GLY A 41 -6.33 -11.69 13.80
CA GLY A 41 -5.19 -11.07 14.45
C GLY A 41 -5.66 -9.73 14.97
N HIS A 42 -5.89 -9.65 16.28
CA HIS A 42 -6.14 -8.40 16.99
C HIS A 42 -4.86 -7.55 16.95
N GLY A 43 -4.62 -6.97 15.78
CA GLY A 43 -3.55 -6.05 15.50
C GLY A 43 -3.76 -4.72 16.21
N PHE A 44 -2.67 -4.08 16.62
CA PHE A 44 -2.73 -2.79 17.31
C PHE A 44 -3.11 -1.68 16.31
N GLY A 45 -4.37 -1.26 16.29
CA GLY A 45 -4.82 -0.13 15.44
C GLY A 45 -4.93 -0.44 13.95
N GLY A 46 -5.34 -1.65 13.58
CA GLY A 46 -5.64 -2.04 12.19
C GLY A 46 -4.48 -2.72 11.44
N THR A 47 -3.29 -2.80 12.04
CA THR A 47 -2.10 -3.46 11.49
C THR A 47 -1.91 -4.83 12.12
N ASP A 48 -1.77 -5.88 11.31
CA ASP A 48 -1.51 -7.23 11.83
C ASP A 48 -0.09 -7.35 12.43
N SER A 49 0.20 -8.46 13.12
CA SER A 49 1.49 -8.67 13.79
C SER A 49 2.68 -8.77 12.83
N VAL A 50 2.45 -9.19 11.59
CA VAL A 50 3.50 -9.33 10.57
C VAL A 50 3.87 -7.95 10.03
N ASP A 51 2.87 -7.12 9.74
CA ASP A 51 3.05 -5.72 9.37
C ASP A 51 3.81 -4.96 10.45
N MET A 52 3.47 -5.17 11.73
CA MET A 52 4.20 -4.56 12.83
C MET A 52 5.68 -4.98 12.84
N SER A 53 6.01 -6.26 12.64
CA SER A 53 7.42 -6.68 12.60
C SER A 53 8.21 -6.00 11.48
N ARG A 54 7.60 -5.83 10.30
CA ARG A 54 8.20 -5.15 9.15
C ARG A 54 8.40 -3.66 9.39
N TYR A 55 7.42 -3.01 10.02
CA TYR A 55 7.59 -1.60 10.44
C TYR A 55 8.78 -1.44 11.36
N MET A 56 8.88 -2.29 12.38
CA MET A 56 9.98 -2.23 13.35
C MET A 56 11.34 -2.46 12.66
N GLU A 57 11.41 -3.36 11.69
CA GLU A 57 12.63 -3.59 10.90
C GLU A 57 13.02 -2.36 10.08
N MET A 58 12.10 -1.79 9.30
CA MET A 58 12.37 -0.57 8.52
C MET A 58 12.78 0.61 9.41
N PHE A 59 12.16 0.79 10.58
CA PHE A 59 12.55 1.84 11.54
C PHE A 59 13.92 1.58 12.18
N ALA A 60 14.27 0.32 12.45
CA ALA A 60 15.59 -0.04 12.97
C ALA A 60 16.69 0.18 11.94
N ARG A 61 16.37 -0.04 10.66
CA ARG A 61 17.27 0.07 9.50
C ARG A 61 17.14 1.40 8.77
N HIS A 62 16.58 2.42 9.39
CA HIS A 62 16.25 3.70 8.74
C HIS A 62 17.46 4.38 8.06
N GLN A 63 18.69 4.12 8.54
CA GLN A 63 19.93 4.68 7.97
C GLN A 63 20.29 4.06 6.61
N GLU A 64 19.72 2.90 6.28
CA GLU A 64 19.85 2.22 4.99
C GLU A 64 18.76 2.67 4.00
N ILE A 65 17.89 3.60 4.39
CA ILE A 65 16.79 4.14 3.61
C ILE A 65 17.08 5.61 3.29
N SER A 66 17.01 5.95 2.01
CA SER A 66 17.05 7.32 1.53
C SER A 66 15.65 7.75 1.10
N ARG A 67 15.30 9.00 1.40
CA ARG A 67 14.01 9.58 0.99
C ARG A 67 14.18 10.99 0.47
N THR A 68 13.52 11.30 -0.63
CA THR A 68 13.39 12.65 -1.18
C THR A 68 11.92 13.02 -1.32
N VAL A 69 11.63 14.31 -1.16
CA VAL A 69 10.28 14.88 -1.29
C VAL A 69 10.38 16.10 -2.20
N ASP A 70 9.74 16.01 -3.35
CA ASP A 70 9.57 17.11 -4.28
C ASP A 70 8.15 17.66 -4.14
N GLU A 71 8.01 18.96 -3.88
CA GLU A 71 6.71 19.61 -3.97
C GLU A 71 6.31 19.76 -5.44
N ILE A 72 5.11 19.30 -5.79
CA ILE A 72 4.53 19.40 -7.12
C ILE A 72 3.17 20.13 -7.05
N PRO A 73 2.62 20.60 -8.17
CA PRO A 73 1.28 21.17 -8.18
C PRO A 73 0.25 20.21 -7.57
N GLY A 74 -0.50 20.68 -6.57
CA GLY A 74 -1.53 19.90 -5.88
C GLY A 74 -1.02 18.86 -4.88
N GLY A 75 0.30 18.75 -4.61
CA GLY A 75 0.78 17.81 -3.60
C GLY A 75 2.29 17.57 -3.60
N VAL A 76 2.69 16.30 -3.62
CA VAL A 76 4.09 15.87 -3.53
C VAL A 76 4.39 14.70 -4.47
N ARG A 77 5.65 14.61 -4.91
CA ARG A 77 6.28 13.39 -5.41
C ARG A 77 7.33 12.98 -4.38
N THR A 78 7.27 11.73 -3.92
CA THR A 78 8.25 11.20 -2.97
C THR A 78 8.96 10.01 -3.57
N SER A 79 10.27 9.90 -3.34
CA SER A 79 11.05 8.72 -3.66
C SER A 79 11.64 8.17 -2.37
N THR A 80 11.42 6.89 -2.10
CA THR A 80 12.01 6.17 -0.96
C THR A 80 12.76 4.96 -1.49
N GLU A 81 14.06 4.88 -1.23
CA GLU A 81 14.96 3.91 -1.84
C GLU A 81 15.96 3.35 -0.83
N SER A 82 16.35 2.09 -1.03
CA SER A 82 17.47 1.44 -0.36
C SER A 82 18.37 0.73 -1.38
N ASN A 83 19.68 0.76 -1.13
CA ASN A 83 20.63 -0.05 -1.89
C ASN A 83 20.68 -1.51 -1.40
N VAL A 84 19.99 -1.82 -0.30
CA VAL A 84 19.89 -3.17 0.22
C VAL A 84 18.67 -3.85 -0.39
N PRO A 85 18.84 -4.92 -1.18
CA PRO A 85 17.74 -5.52 -1.94
C PRO A 85 16.58 -5.99 -1.08
N GLU A 86 16.84 -6.56 0.11
CA GLU A 86 15.75 -6.98 1.00
C GLU A 86 14.94 -5.79 1.52
N LEU A 87 15.60 -4.68 1.88
CA LEU A 87 14.95 -3.48 2.41
C LEU A 87 14.18 -2.73 1.31
N ALA A 88 14.69 -2.73 0.08
CA ALA A 88 13.97 -2.23 -1.08
C ALA A 88 12.66 -3.02 -1.32
N ALA A 89 12.70 -4.36 -1.21
CA ALA A 89 11.51 -5.20 -1.33
C ALA A 89 10.50 -4.93 -0.20
N GLU A 90 10.96 -4.76 1.04
CA GLU A 90 10.11 -4.41 2.18
C GLU A 90 9.42 -3.06 2.00
N LEU A 91 10.13 -2.04 1.51
CA LEU A 91 9.55 -0.73 1.18
C LEU A 91 8.42 -0.85 0.15
N GLN A 92 8.64 -1.65 -0.90
CA GLN A 92 7.64 -1.86 -1.95
C GLN A 92 6.40 -2.60 -1.43
N GLU A 93 6.60 -3.67 -0.65
CA GLU A 93 5.51 -4.43 -0.03
C GLU A 93 4.73 -3.56 0.94
N HIS A 94 5.42 -2.79 1.78
CA HIS A 94 4.80 -1.87 2.73
C HIS A 94 3.88 -0.86 2.03
N VAL A 95 4.41 -0.09 1.07
CA VAL A 95 3.65 1.01 0.45
C VAL A 95 2.49 0.46 -0.38
N SER A 96 2.69 -0.65 -1.10
CA SER A 96 1.61 -1.28 -1.86
C SER A 96 0.49 -1.80 -0.97
N THR A 97 0.84 -2.41 0.17
CA THR A 97 -0.15 -2.87 1.17
C THR A 97 -0.92 -1.68 1.77
N MET A 98 -0.25 -0.56 2.05
CA MET A 98 -0.93 0.64 2.56
C MET A 98 -1.93 1.21 1.55
N TYR A 99 -1.56 1.28 0.28
CA TYR A 99 -2.48 1.75 -0.77
C TYR A 99 -3.65 0.79 -0.98
N ALA A 100 -3.41 -0.52 -0.92
CA ALA A 100 -4.49 -1.52 -0.97
C ALA A 100 -5.46 -1.37 0.22
N ARG A 101 -4.97 -1.11 1.43
CA ARG A 101 -5.80 -0.86 2.62
C ARG A 101 -6.62 0.43 2.47
N LEU A 102 -6.02 1.50 1.94
CA LEU A 102 -6.73 2.74 1.62
C LEU A 102 -7.91 2.49 0.66
N ASP A 103 -7.69 1.69 -0.39
CA ASP A 103 -8.73 1.39 -1.38
C ASP A 103 -9.84 0.49 -0.81
N GLN A 104 -9.53 -0.31 0.21
CA GLN A 104 -10.49 -1.14 0.94
C GLN A 104 -11.17 -0.41 2.11
N GLY A 105 -10.77 0.83 2.42
CA GLY A 105 -11.26 1.59 3.57
C GLY A 105 -10.81 1.03 4.94
N VAL A 106 -9.73 0.24 4.96
CA VAL A 106 -9.16 -0.32 6.19
C VAL A 106 -8.21 0.70 6.79
N GLU A 107 -8.67 1.45 7.79
CA GLU A 107 -7.85 2.48 8.44
C GLU A 107 -6.66 1.87 9.20
N VAL A 108 -5.48 2.47 9.03
CA VAL A 108 -4.28 2.20 9.83
C VAL A 108 -4.05 3.38 10.77
N MET A 109 -4.16 3.14 12.07
CA MET A 109 -4.12 4.20 13.08
C MET A 109 -2.79 4.34 13.82
N CYS A 110 -1.87 3.37 13.71
CA CYS A 110 -0.88 3.21 14.77
C CYS A 110 0.35 4.13 14.71
N MET A 111 0.59 4.90 13.64
CA MET A 111 1.92 5.52 13.43
C MET A 111 1.97 6.92 12.82
N SER A 112 0.85 7.56 12.48
CA SER A 112 0.89 8.96 11.99
C SER A 112 -0.43 9.69 12.28
N PRO A 113 -0.38 10.94 12.78
CA PRO A 113 -1.57 11.74 13.07
C PRO A 113 -2.27 12.22 11.79
N THR A 114 -1.53 12.34 10.68
CA THR A 114 -2.10 12.71 9.39
C THR A 114 -2.79 11.55 8.69
N LEU A 115 -2.32 10.31 8.88
CA LEU A 115 -2.88 9.13 8.21
C LEU A 115 -4.39 8.97 8.42
N PRO A 116 -4.96 8.94 9.64
CA PRO A 116 -6.41 8.78 9.81
C PRO A 116 -7.24 9.81 9.02
N SER A 117 -6.74 11.05 8.93
CA SER A 117 -7.42 12.10 8.16
C SER A 117 -7.31 11.89 6.65
N LEU A 118 -6.16 11.43 6.16
CA LEU A 118 -5.98 11.07 4.75
C LEU A 118 -6.81 9.83 4.38
N PHE A 119 -6.88 8.81 5.24
CA PHE A 119 -7.73 7.64 5.05
C PHE A 119 -9.20 8.02 4.91
N ARG A 120 -9.73 8.85 5.82
CA ARG A 120 -11.13 9.35 5.71
C ARG A 120 -11.39 10.19 4.46
N LYS A 121 -10.34 10.75 3.86
CA LYS A 121 -10.42 11.57 2.65
C LYS A 121 -9.83 10.86 1.41
N ALA A 122 -9.71 9.52 1.43
CA ALA A 122 -9.08 8.74 0.35
C ALA A 122 -9.64 9.00 -1.04
N GLY A 123 -10.93 9.35 -1.15
CA GLY A 123 -11.57 9.72 -2.42
C GLY A 123 -11.32 11.16 -2.90
N GLY A 124 -10.69 12.00 -2.07
CA GLY A 124 -10.44 13.42 -2.34
C GLY A 124 -9.07 13.74 -2.94
N TYR A 125 -8.22 12.73 -3.16
CA TYR A 125 -6.91 12.90 -3.78
C TYR A 125 -6.56 11.71 -4.68
N ARG A 126 -5.65 11.95 -5.62
CA ARG A 126 -5.13 10.98 -6.57
C ARG A 126 -3.78 10.49 -6.07
N ARG A 127 -3.54 9.20 -6.30
CA ARG A 127 -2.32 8.49 -5.92
C ARG A 127 -1.78 7.75 -7.13
N GLN A 128 -0.48 7.84 -7.37
CA GLN A 128 0.21 7.03 -8.36
C GLN A 128 1.44 6.41 -7.73
N LEU A 129 1.55 5.09 -7.84
CA LEU A 129 2.68 4.32 -7.32
C LEU A 129 3.51 3.77 -8.47
N THR A 130 4.82 3.98 -8.42
CA THR A 130 5.79 3.44 -9.37
C THR A 130 6.90 2.71 -8.62
N PHE A 131 7.06 1.42 -8.86
CA PHE A 131 8.18 0.66 -8.29
C PHE A 131 9.46 0.91 -9.08
N THR A 132 10.57 1.08 -8.36
CA THR A 132 11.93 1.17 -8.93
C THR A 132 12.73 -0.06 -8.50
N PRO A 133 13.90 -0.35 -9.11
CA PRO A 133 14.73 -1.47 -8.65
C PRO A 133 15.20 -1.35 -7.19
N THR A 134 15.26 -0.13 -6.65
CA THR A 134 15.79 0.19 -5.32
C THR A 134 14.71 0.66 -4.34
N GLY A 135 13.44 0.73 -4.74
CA GLY A 135 12.38 1.20 -3.86
C GLY A 135 11.14 1.63 -4.61
N VAL A 136 10.62 2.82 -4.29
CA VAL A 136 9.31 3.26 -4.73
C VAL A 136 9.19 4.77 -4.86
N ILE A 137 8.49 5.20 -5.91
CA ILE A 137 8.07 6.57 -6.13
C ILE A 137 6.55 6.64 -5.93
N ALA A 138 6.10 7.55 -5.08
CA ALA A 138 4.69 7.83 -4.83
C ALA A 138 4.37 9.30 -5.15
N GLU A 139 3.38 9.51 -6.01
CA GLU A 139 2.80 10.82 -6.30
C GLU A 139 1.42 10.93 -5.69
N GLU A 140 1.20 11.95 -4.88
CA GLU A 140 -0.07 12.21 -4.20
C GLU A 140 -0.49 13.64 -4.49
N THR A 141 -1.66 13.82 -5.11
CA THR A 141 -2.15 15.14 -5.53
C THR A 141 -3.63 15.33 -5.26
N ALA A 142 -4.04 16.52 -4.86
CA ALA A 142 -5.42 16.92 -4.64
C ALA A 142 -5.72 18.27 -5.27
N ASP A 143 -6.99 18.52 -5.56
CA ASP A 143 -7.47 19.84 -5.99
C ASP A 143 -7.89 20.70 -4.79
N ASP A 144 -8.26 20.07 -3.67
CA ASP A 144 -8.54 20.73 -2.40
C ASP A 144 -7.22 21.16 -1.72
N PRO A 145 -7.00 22.45 -1.46
CA PRO A 145 -5.80 22.94 -0.79
C PRO A 145 -5.64 22.38 0.63
N ALA A 146 -6.74 22.07 1.32
CA ALA A 146 -6.67 21.47 2.65
C ALA A 146 -6.17 20.03 2.61
N ILE A 147 -6.54 19.25 1.58
CA ILE A 147 -6.02 17.89 1.38
C ILE A 147 -4.56 17.95 0.91
N THR A 148 -4.24 18.90 0.03
CA THR A 148 -2.86 19.15 -0.41
C THR A 148 -1.92 19.40 0.77
N GLU A 149 -2.34 20.21 1.75
CA GLU A 149 -1.51 20.46 2.93
C GLU A 149 -1.40 19.23 3.83
N MET A 150 -2.45 18.41 3.95
CA MET A 150 -2.38 17.14 4.67
C MET A 150 -1.39 16.15 4.04
N ILE A 151 -1.39 16.05 2.70
CA ILE A 151 -0.43 15.23 1.95
C ILE A 151 1.00 15.70 2.24
N ARG A 152 1.26 17.01 2.19
CA ARG A 152 2.58 17.58 2.48
C ARG A 152 3.00 17.36 3.93
N ALA A 153 2.07 17.51 4.88
CA ALA A 153 2.31 17.21 6.28
C ALA A 153 2.68 15.74 6.49
N HIS A 154 1.94 14.83 5.86
CA HIS A 154 2.24 13.40 5.90
C HIS A 154 3.62 13.09 5.31
N ALA A 155 3.97 13.68 4.17
CA ALA A 155 5.29 13.50 3.56
C ALA A 155 6.44 13.94 4.50
N ARG A 156 6.25 15.03 5.26
CA ARG A 156 7.21 15.50 6.27
C ARG A 156 7.31 14.53 7.46
N GLU A 157 6.20 13.98 7.93
CA GLU A 157 6.19 12.97 9.00
C GLU A 157 6.97 11.72 8.60
N VAL A 158 6.71 11.17 7.41
CA VAL A 158 7.44 10.00 6.89
C VAL A 158 8.91 10.32 6.69
N THR A 159 9.25 11.55 6.31
CA THR A 159 10.66 11.99 6.25
C THR A 159 11.31 11.99 7.63
N GLY A 160 10.58 12.39 8.68
CA GLY A 160 11.04 12.28 10.07
C GLY A 160 11.30 10.83 10.48
N PHE A 161 10.44 9.89 10.07
CA PHE A 161 10.64 8.47 10.31
C PHE A 161 11.88 7.89 9.64
N VAL A 162 12.14 8.26 8.38
CA VAL A 162 13.37 7.84 7.68
C VAL A 162 14.62 8.47 8.32
N ARG A 163 14.52 9.72 8.78
CA ARG A 163 15.64 10.44 9.40
C ARG A 163 16.00 9.89 10.78
N ASP A 164 14.99 9.70 11.63
CA ASP A 164 15.18 9.48 13.07
C ASP A 164 14.82 8.05 13.51
N GLY A 165 14.18 7.25 12.66
CA GLY A 165 13.86 5.85 12.90
C GLY A 165 12.98 5.60 14.13
N MET A 166 13.43 4.64 14.95
CA MET A 166 12.75 4.18 16.17
C MET A 166 12.33 5.33 17.12
N PRO A 167 13.20 6.30 17.46
CA PRO A 167 12.81 7.49 18.21
C PRO A 167 11.56 8.22 17.70
N ALA A 168 11.48 8.52 16.40
CA ALA A 168 10.34 9.25 15.83
C ALA A 168 9.06 8.43 15.89
N MET A 169 9.14 7.12 15.64
CA MET A 169 8.00 6.22 15.79
C MET A 169 7.49 6.20 17.25
N MET A 170 8.39 6.05 18.23
CA MET A 170 8.02 6.05 19.66
C MET A 170 7.41 7.38 20.10
N GLN A 171 7.96 8.50 19.62
CA GLN A 171 7.38 9.83 19.87
C GLN A 171 5.96 9.93 19.34
N GLN A 172 5.68 9.38 18.16
CA GLN A 172 4.34 9.44 17.60
C GLN A 172 3.35 8.53 18.32
N MET A 173 3.80 7.36 18.78
CA MET A 173 2.96 6.45 19.57
C MET A 173 2.62 7.02 20.95
N MET A 174 3.57 7.72 21.59
CA MET A 174 3.45 8.25 22.96
C MET A 174 2.98 9.71 23.01
N GLY A 175 2.99 10.41 21.87
CA GLY A 175 2.65 11.82 21.75
C GLY A 175 1.14 12.10 21.85
N PRO A 176 0.73 13.38 21.91
CA PRO A 176 -0.67 13.77 21.88
C PRO A 176 -1.36 13.28 20.59
N GLY A 177 -2.34 12.39 20.70
CA GLY A 177 -3.01 11.76 19.56
C GLY A 177 -2.40 10.42 19.13
N GLY A 178 -1.31 9.98 19.75
CA GLY A 178 -0.77 8.63 19.62
C GLY A 178 -1.59 7.61 20.40
N MET A 179 -1.57 6.35 19.95
CA MET A 179 -2.36 5.26 20.56
C MET A 179 -2.00 4.98 22.04
N MET A 180 -0.77 5.31 22.46
CA MET A 180 -0.26 5.13 23.83
C MET A 180 -0.14 6.44 24.60
N GLY A 181 -0.51 7.57 23.98
CA GLY A 181 -0.49 8.88 24.65
C GLY A 181 -1.63 9.01 25.68
N PRO A 182 -1.60 10.04 26.55
CA PRO A 182 -2.61 10.25 27.60
C PRO A 182 -4.08 10.38 27.12
N GLY A 183 -4.31 10.46 25.80
CA GLY A 183 -5.63 10.47 25.17
C GLY A 183 -5.94 9.29 24.24
N GLY A 184 -5.04 8.30 24.11
CA GLY A 184 -5.17 7.15 23.21
C GLY A 184 -5.99 5.97 23.78
N MET A 185 -6.20 5.93 25.10
CA MET A 185 -7.17 5.02 25.73
C MET A 185 -8.57 5.64 25.70
N GLY A 186 -9.36 5.30 24.69
CA GLY A 186 -10.82 5.45 24.73
C GLY A 186 -11.44 4.63 25.89
N PRO A 187 -12.61 5.04 26.43
CA PRO A 187 -13.08 4.63 27.75
C PRO A 187 -13.59 3.19 27.75
N GLY A 188 -12.81 2.28 28.33
CA GLY A 188 -13.17 0.85 28.43
C GLY A 188 -12.68 0.12 29.68
N GLY A 189 -12.17 0.79 30.72
CA GLY A 189 -11.64 0.08 31.88
C GLY A 189 -11.63 0.89 33.17
N MET A 190 -12.25 0.32 34.20
CA MET A 190 -12.29 0.72 35.61
C MET A 190 -13.11 1.98 35.94
N GLY A 191 -14.41 1.75 36.13
CA GLY A 191 -15.19 2.57 37.05
C GLY A 191 -14.61 2.48 38.49
N PRO A 192 -14.74 3.54 39.30
CA PRO A 192 -14.19 3.57 40.64
C PRO A 192 -14.98 2.61 41.55
N HIS A 193 -14.28 1.63 42.13
CA HIS A 193 -14.76 0.98 43.35
C HIS A 193 -14.76 2.01 44.47
N HIS A 194 -15.93 2.59 44.73
CA HIS A 194 -16.18 3.28 45.98
C HIS A 194 -16.39 2.24 47.08
N ARG A 195 -15.47 2.26 48.05
CA ARG A 195 -15.52 1.78 49.45
C ARG A 195 -16.16 0.42 49.74
#